data_AF-A0A1A8IBM0-F1
#
_entry.id   AF-A0A1A8IBM0-F1
#
_cell.length_a   1.000
_cell.length_b   1.000
_cell.length_c   1.000
_cell.angle_alpha   90.00
_cell.angle_beta   90.00
_cell.angle_gamma   90.00
#
_symmetry.space_group_name_H-M   'P 1'
#
loop_
_entity.id
_entity.type
_entity.pdbx_description
1 polymer ?
#
loop_
_entity_poly.entity_id
_entity_poly.type
_entity_poly.pdbx_seq_one_letter_code
_entity_poly.pdbx_strand_id
1 'polypeptide(L)'
;DSVLKREKRLRARRVHFENVTVYYFCRRQGFTSVPSQGGSTLGMSNTHTWVRQYSLGEFALEQQRIHRDMLRDHLKEEKLNSIKVKLTKNGTVESEEADTLTAEDISDDDIDLDNTEVDEYFFLQPLTTKKRRALLRSSGVKKIEVEEKHELRAIRVSREDCGCDCRMFCDPETCACSIAGIKCQ
;
A
#
# COMPACT_ATOMS: atom_id res chain seq x y z
N ASP A 1 -71.33 4.39 14.06
CA ASP A 1 -69.92 4.73 14.30
C ASP A 1 -68.98 3.94 13.40
N SER A 2 -68.22 4.62 12.56
CA SER A 2 -67.14 4.01 11.76
C SER A 2 -65.90 4.88 11.91
N VAL A 3 -65.01 4.47 12.80
CA VAL A 3 -63.73 5.14 13.08
C VAL A 3 -62.67 4.54 12.16
N LEU A 4 -62.36 5.24 11.08
CA LEU A 4 -61.24 4.90 10.19
C LEU A 4 -59.91 5.13 10.93
N LYS A 5 -59.26 4.05 11.36
CA LYS A 5 -57.89 4.07 11.90
C LYS A 5 -56.92 4.50 10.80
N ARG A 6 -56.36 5.71 10.94
CA ARG A 6 -55.28 6.21 10.09
C ARG A 6 -53.95 5.62 10.57
N GLU A 7 -53.41 4.66 9.84
CA GLU A 7 -52.09 4.09 10.12
C GLU A 7 -51.00 5.16 9.94
N LYS A 8 -50.19 5.39 10.99
CA LYS A 8 -49.07 6.33 10.94
C LYS A 8 -47.91 5.69 10.19
N ARG A 9 -47.66 6.16 8.96
CA ARG A 9 -46.46 5.81 8.17
C ARG A 9 -45.20 6.12 8.98
N LEU A 10 -44.46 5.08 9.38
CA LEU A 10 -43.17 5.23 10.05
C LEU A 10 -42.18 5.90 9.08
N ARG A 11 -41.72 7.12 9.42
CA ARG A 11 -40.67 7.80 8.65
C ARG A 11 -39.39 6.97 8.74
N ALA A 12 -38.94 6.41 7.62
CA ALA A 12 -37.65 5.75 7.53
C ALA A 12 -36.55 6.76 7.85
N ARG A 13 -35.83 6.54 8.97
CA ARG A 13 -34.62 7.29 9.30
C ARG A 13 -33.55 6.92 8.27
N ARG A 14 -33.01 7.92 7.56
CA ARG A 14 -31.91 7.74 6.61
C ARG A 14 -30.61 8.16 7.27
N VAL A 15 -29.57 7.36 7.12
CA VAL A 15 -28.20 7.73 7.49
C VAL A 15 -27.69 8.71 6.43
N HIS A 16 -27.10 9.83 6.84
CA HIS A 16 -26.36 10.73 5.98
C HIS A 16 -24.92 10.81 6.49
N PHE A 17 -23.98 10.71 5.56
CA PHE A 17 -22.57 10.98 5.82
C PHE A 17 -22.30 12.42 5.40
N GLU A 18 -21.59 13.16 6.24
CA GLU A 18 -21.35 14.59 6.04
C GLU A 18 -19.85 14.88 5.99
N ASN A 19 -19.11 14.33 6.96
CA ASN A 19 -17.71 14.65 7.18
C ASN A 19 -16.81 13.41 7.15
N VAL A 20 -15.58 13.62 6.71
CA VAL A 20 -14.47 12.67 6.75
C VAL A 20 -13.42 13.20 7.72
N THR A 21 -13.03 12.39 8.72
CA THR A 21 -11.91 12.73 9.61
C THR A 21 -10.71 11.88 9.24
N VAL A 22 -9.60 12.53 8.88
CA VAL A 22 -8.34 11.89 8.49
C VAL A 22 -7.32 12.06 9.60
N TYR A 23 -6.76 10.95 10.06
CA TYR A 23 -5.71 10.91 11.08
C TYR A 23 -4.37 10.56 10.42
N TYR A 24 -3.34 11.37 10.67
CA TYR A 24 -2.02 11.20 10.07
C TYR A 24 -1.05 10.61 11.10
N PHE A 25 -0.44 9.47 10.75
CA PHE A 25 0.51 8.77 11.60
C PHE A 25 1.87 8.69 10.91
N CYS A 26 2.95 9.01 11.64
CA CYS A 26 4.30 8.76 11.16
C CYS A 26 4.54 7.25 10.97
N ARG A 27 5.39 6.88 10.01
CA ARG A 27 5.77 5.48 9.83
C ARG A 27 6.71 5.04 10.95
N ARG A 28 6.55 3.79 11.38
CA ARG A 28 7.42 3.08 12.31
C ARG A 28 7.72 1.71 11.73
N GLN A 29 8.77 1.04 12.20
CA GLN A 29 8.93 -0.38 11.90
C GLN A 29 7.79 -1.13 12.58
N GLY A 30 7.04 -1.91 11.81
CA GLY A 30 5.99 -2.76 12.34
C GLY A 30 6.57 -4.10 12.82
N PHE A 31 5.71 -4.97 13.36
CA PHE A 31 6.05 -6.36 13.71
C PHE A 31 4.86 -7.31 13.57
N THR A 32 3.79 -6.86 12.91
CA THR A 32 2.48 -7.53 12.89
C THR A 32 2.05 -7.97 11.49
N SER A 33 2.88 -7.76 10.48
CA SER A 33 2.57 -8.12 9.10
C SER A 33 3.76 -8.82 8.45
N VAL A 34 3.48 -9.62 7.42
CA VAL A 34 4.51 -10.29 6.63
C VAL A 34 4.40 -9.77 5.20
N PRO A 35 5.31 -8.89 4.77
CA PRO A 35 5.23 -8.30 3.44
C PRO A 35 5.63 -9.32 2.37
N SER A 36 4.83 -9.44 1.31
CA SER A 36 5.05 -10.41 0.24
C SER A 36 6.41 -10.24 -0.45
N GLN A 37 6.79 -9.00 -0.76
CA GLN A 37 8.08 -8.65 -1.42
C GLN A 37 9.27 -8.56 -0.45
N GLY A 38 9.11 -8.98 0.81
CA GLY A 38 10.18 -8.92 1.80
C GLY A 38 10.53 -7.52 2.30
N GLY A 39 11.67 -7.41 3.00
CA GLY A 39 12.10 -6.20 3.70
C GLY A 39 11.42 -6.01 5.06
N SER A 40 11.83 -4.96 5.79
CA SER A 40 11.20 -4.56 7.04
C SER A 40 9.76 -4.12 6.82
N THR A 41 8.90 -4.33 7.81
CA THR A 41 7.50 -3.90 7.73
C THR A 41 7.35 -2.40 7.95
N LEU A 42 6.30 -1.84 7.35
CA LEU A 42 5.89 -0.46 7.58
C LEU A 42 4.65 -0.44 8.48
N GLY A 43 4.86 -0.10 9.75
CA GLY A 43 3.82 0.20 10.71
C GLY A 43 3.49 1.69 10.79
N MET A 44 2.50 1.99 11.62
CA MET A 44 2.12 3.35 12.01
C MET A 44 2.51 3.59 13.46
N SER A 45 2.80 4.84 13.82
CA SER A 45 2.96 5.26 15.22
C SER A 45 1.70 4.95 16.03
N ASN A 46 1.85 4.79 17.35
CA ASN A 46 0.72 4.58 18.27
C ASN A 46 -0.15 5.84 18.42
N THR A 47 0.40 7.02 18.14
CA THR A 47 -0.29 8.31 18.17
C THR A 47 -0.21 9.00 16.81
N HIS A 48 -1.29 9.65 16.42
CA HIS A 48 -1.29 10.52 15.24
C HIS A 48 -0.54 11.82 15.56
N THR A 49 0.10 12.40 14.55
CA THR A 49 0.70 13.73 14.66
C THR A 49 -0.26 14.82 14.23
N TRP A 50 -1.28 14.47 13.45
CA TRP A 50 -2.24 15.44 12.96
C TRP A 50 -3.61 14.85 12.63
N VAL A 51 -4.61 15.73 12.61
CA VAL A 51 -6.01 15.42 12.28
C VAL A 51 -6.54 16.48 11.35
N ARG A 52 -7.23 16.07 10.28
CA ARG A 52 -8.03 16.95 9.43
C ARG A 52 -9.48 16.49 9.38
N GLN A 53 -10.38 17.44 9.21
CA GLN A 53 -11.78 17.19 8.86
C GLN A 53 -12.07 17.80 7.50
N TYR A 54 -12.84 17.08 6.70
CA TYR A 54 -13.29 17.47 5.37
C TYR A 54 -14.78 17.19 5.27
N SER A 55 -15.52 17.98 4.50
CA SER A 55 -16.77 17.50 3.92
C SER A 55 -16.50 16.38 2.91
N LEU A 56 -17.54 15.62 2.53
CA LEU A 56 -17.42 14.61 1.48
C LEU A 56 -16.89 15.17 0.16
N GLY A 57 -17.33 16.38 -0.22
CA GLY A 57 -16.92 17.03 -1.47
C GLY A 57 -15.45 17.47 -1.44
N GLU A 58 -15.01 18.08 -0.34
CA GLU A 58 -13.60 18.47 -0.16
C GLU A 58 -12.69 17.24 -0.13
N PHE A 59 -13.12 16.16 0.52
CA PHE A 59 -12.33 14.92 0.56
C PHE A 59 -12.20 14.27 -0.82
N ALA A 60 -13.26 14.31 -1.64
CA ALA A 60 -13.18 13.80 -3.02
C ALA A 60 -12.13 14.57 -3.86
N LEU A 61 -12.11 15.90 -3.75
CA LEU A 61 -11.09 16.74 -4.41
C LEU A 61 -9.68 16.46 -3.86
N GLU A 62 -9.56 16.27 -2.54
CA GLU A 62 -8.29 15.91 -1.89
C GLU A 62 -7.77 14.56 -2.40
N GLN A 63 -8.62 13.54 -2.50
CA GLN A 63 -8.26 12.24 -3.07
C GLN A 63 -7.85 12.36 -4.53
N GLN A 64 -8.58 13.12 -5.35
CA GLN A 64 -8.23 13.34 -6.75
C GLN A 64 -6.85 14.01 -6.89
N ARG A 65 -6.55 15.00 -6.04
CA ARG A 65 -5.22 15.64 -6.03
C ARG A 65 -4.13 14.65 -5.65
N ILE A 66 -4.31 13.90 -4.56
CA ILE A 66 -3.34 12.90 -4.08
C ILE A 66 -3.09 11.85 -5.17
N HIS A 67 -4.14 11.38 -5.84
CA HIS A 67 -4.02 10.38 -6.89
C HIS A 67 -3.22 10.91 -8.09
N ARG A 68 -3.51 12.14 -8.52
CA ARG A 68 -2.77 12.79 -9.61
C ARG A 68 -1.30 12.99 -9.25
N ASP A 69 -1.01 13.39 -8.02
CA ASP A 69 0.36 13.57 -7.55
C ASP A 69 1.12 12.22 -7.48
N MET A 70 0.46 11.15 -7.01
CA MET A 70 1.04 9.80 -7.03
C MET A 70 1.35 9.31 -8.45
N LEU A 71 0.44 9.54 -9.41
CA LEU A 71 0.64 9.18 -10.80
C LEU A 71 1.81 9.98 -11.42
N ARG A 72 1.91 11.27 -11.10
CA ARG A 72 3.07 12.10 -11.48
C ARG A 72 4.38 11.50 -10.99
N ASP A 73 4.48 11.24 -9.69
CA ASP A 73 5.70 10.70 -9.10
C ASP A 73 6.09 9.35 -9.74
N HIS A 74 5.10 8.52 -10.05
CA HIS A 74 5.30 7.23 -10.69
C HIS A 74 5.84 7.35 -12.12
N LEU A 75 5.19 8.14 -12.97
CA LEU A 75 5.63 8.35 -14.35
C LEU A 75 7.04 8.96 -14.41
N LYS A 76 7.36 9.88 -13.49
CA LYS A 76 8.71 10.43 -13.38
C LYS A 76 9.74 9.37 -13.00
N GLU A 77 9.39 8.48 -12.08
CA GLU A 77 10.29 7.39 -11.69
C GLU A 77 10.50 6.37 -12.82
N GLU A 78 9.47 6.03 -13.58
CA GLU A 78 9.61 5.18 -14.76
C GLU A 78 10.47 5.83 -15.85
N LYS A 79 10.26 7.12 -16.12
CA LYS A 79 11.07 7.89 -17.06
C LYS A 79 12.53 7.94 -16.63
N LEU A 80 12.77 8.21 -15.34
CA LEU A 80 14.10 8.20 -14.75
C LEU A 80 14.78 6.83 -14.93
N ASN A 81 14.08 5.74 -14.61
CA ASN A 81 14.61 4.39 -14.75
C ASN A 81 14.96 4.08 -16.23
N SER A 82 14.11 4.49 -17.17
CA SER A 82 14.38 4.37 -18.61
C SER A 82 15.66 5.11 -19.04
N ILE A 83 15.86 6.33 -18.51
CA ILE A 83 17.07 7.13 -18.78
C ILE A 83 18.31 6.46 -18.18
N LYS A 84 18.26 6.03 -16.91
CA LYS A 84 19.39 5.35 -16.25
C LYS A 84 19.84 4.10 -17.02
N VAL A 85 18.88 3.28 -17.48
CA VAL A 85 19.18 2.10 -18.31
C VAL A 85 19.93 2.47 -19.59
N LYS A 86 19.54 3.55 -20.27
CA LYS A 86 20.21 4.04 -21.50
C LYS A 86 21.61 4.59 -21.23
N LEU A 87 21.89 5.07 -20.03
CA LEU A 87 23.18 5.64 -19.61
C LEU A 87 24.14 4.59 -19.02
N THR A 88 23.80 3.29 -19.04
CA THR A 88 24.70 2.24 -18.57
C THR A 88 25.88 2.04 -19.52
N LYS A 89 27.12 2.06 -18.99
CA LYS A 89 28.32 1.67 -19.74
C LYS A 89 28.44 0.15 -19.74
N ASN A 90 28.60 -0.45 -20.93
CA ASN A 90 28.79 -1.88 -21.13
C ASN A 90 27.73 -2.79 -20.43
N GLY A 91 26.50 -2.27 -20.23
CA GLY A 91 25.34 -3.02 -19.73
C GLY A 91 25.38 -3.47 -18.26
N THR A 92 26.41 -3.09 -17.49
CA THR A 92 26.59 -3.56 -16.10
C THR A 92 26.96 -2.47 -15.10
N VAL A 93 27.43 -1.30 -15.55
CA VAL A 93 27.85 -0.21 -14.67
C VAL A 93 27.09 1.07 -15.04
N GLU A 94 26.33 1.63 -14.09
CA GLU A 94 25.68 2.94 -14.26
C GLU A 94 26.76 4.03 -14.39
N SER A 95 26.56 4.97 -15.32
CA SER A 95 27.44 6.14 -15.47
C SER A 95 27.33 7.07 -14.25
N GLU A 96 28.37 7.85 -13.94
CA GLU A 96 28.32 8.88 -12.88
C GLU A 96 27.14 9.86 -13.08
N GLU A 97 26.83 10.16 -14.35
CA GLU A 97 25.67 10.98 -14.74
C GLU A 97 24.33 10.32 -14.38
N ALA A 98 24.25 8.98 -14.47
CA ALA A 98 23.04 8.23 -14.11
C ALA A 98 22.86 8.16 -12.59
N ASP A 99 23.94 8.09 -11.81
CA ASP A 99 23.90 8.06 -10.35
C ASP A 99 23.39 9.38 -9.74
N THR A 100 23.73 10.51 -10.35
CA THR A 100 23.27 11.84 -9.87
C THR A 100 21.83 12.17 -10.22
N LEU A 101 21.25 11.50 -11.23
CA LEU A 101 19.92 11.82 -11.73
C LEU A 101 18.82 11.32 -10.78
N THR A 102 17.88 12.20 -10.47
CA THR A 102 16.74 11.97 -9.59
C THR A 102 15.41 12.19 -10.30
N ALA A 103 14.30 11.79 -9.67
CA ALA A 103 12.98 12.00 -10.24
C ALA A 103 12.60 13.50 -10.28
N GLU A 104 13.23 14.32 -9.45
CA GLU A 104 13.04 15.78 -9.44
C GLU A 104 13.60 16.45 -10.70
N ASP A 105 14.57 15.81 -11.35
CA ASP A 105 15.20 16.29 -12.60
C ASP A 105 14.34 16.00 -13.85
N ILE A 106 13.26 15.23 -13.72
CA ILE A 106 12.32 14.94 -14.82
C ILE A 106 11.26 16.04 -14.88
N SER A 107 11.14 16.70 -16.04
CA SER A 107 10.12 17.73 -16.28
C SER A 107 8.71 17.14 -16.24
N ASP A 108 7.74 17.93 -15.76
CA ASP A 108 6.32 17.58 -15.87
C ASP A 108 5.85 17.50 -17.33
N ASP A 109 6.53 18.19 -18.26
CA ASP A 109 6.22 18.12 -19.70
C ASP A 109 6.73 16.83 -20.38
N ASP A 110 7.61 16.06 -19.71
CA ASP A 110 8.21 14.84 -20.25
C ASP A 110 7.40 13.57 -19.93
N ILE A 111 6.27 13.72 -19.24
CA ILE A 111 5.37 12.66 -18.76
C ILE A 111 3.96 12.88 -19.30
N ASP A 112 3.28 11.79 -19.65
CA ASP A 112 1.94 11.85 -20.25
C ASP A 112 0.85 11.69 -19.18
N LEU A 113 0.68 12.71 -18.34
CA LEU A 113 -0.25 12.66 -17.22
C LEU A 113 -1.72 12.65 -17.65
N ASP A 114 -2.05 13.38 -18.72
CA ASP A 114 -3.43 13.61 -19.13
C ASP A 114 -4.04 12.41 -19.88
N ASN A 115 -3.22 11.60 -20.54
CA ASN A 115 -3.68 10.40 -21.24
C ASN A 115 -3.54 9.11 -20.41
N THR A 116 -2.96 9.18 -19.20
CA THR A 116 -2.78 8.00 -18.34
C THR A 116 -3.94 7.87 -17.36
N GLU A 117 -4.68 6.76 -17.42
CA GLU A 117 -5.80 6.51 -16.52
C GLU A 117 -5.31 6.31 -15.07
N VAL A 118 -5.86 7.09 -14.15
CA VAL A 118 -5.56 7.02 -12.71
C VAL A 118 -5.86 5.63 -12.13
N ASP A 119 -6.88 4.95 -12.66
CA ASP A 119 -7.32 3.64 -12.18
C ASP A 119 -6.33 2.50 -12.50
N GLU A 120 -5.52 2.61 -13.56
CA GLU A 120 -4.47 1.62 -13.87
C GLU A 120 -3.31 1.67 -12.85
N TYR A 121 -3.03 2.85 -12.29
CA TYR A 121 -1.93 3.08 -11.35
C TYR A 121 -2.38 3.19 -9.89
N PHE A 122 -3.70 3.19 -9.64
CA PHE A 122 -4.29 3.15 -8.30
C PHE A 122 -3.97 1.84 -7.56
N PHE A 123 -3.52 0.80 -8.26
CA PHE A 123 -3.06 -0.42 -7.62
C PHE A 123 -1.78 -0.13 -6.83
N LEU A 124 -1.88 -0.16 -5.49
CA LEU A 124 -0.76 0.01 -4.56
C LEU A 124 0.43 -0.87 -4.99
N GLN A 125 1.37 -0.28 -5.73
CA GLN A 125 2.52 -1.02 -6.18
C GLN A 125 3.34 -1.45 -4.97
N PRO A 126 3.78 -2.71 -4.91
CA PRO A 126 4.56 -3.19 -3.80
C PRO A 126 5.81 -2.32 -3.57
N LEU A 127 5.94 -1.75 -2.38
CA LEU A 127 7.12 -0.97 -2.04
C LEU A 127 8.35 -1.88 -1.93
N THR A 128 9.41 -1.53 -2.67
CA THR A 128 10.69 -2.22 -2.62
C THR A 128 11.35 -2.09 -1.24
N THR A 129 12.27 -3.00 -0.91
CA THR A 129 13.02 -2.95 0.36
C THR A 129 13.75 -1.60 0.53
N LYS A 130 14.28 -1.01 -0.56
CA LYS A 130 14.95 0.30 -0.54
C LYS A 130 13.97 1.41 -0.17
N LYS A 131 12.81 1.50 -0.84
CA LYS A 131 11.77 2.51 -0.56
C LYS A 131 11.26 2.43 0.87
N ARG A 132 11.03 1.21 1.39
CA ARG A 132 10.58 1.04 2.78
C ARG A 132 11.61 1.54 3.79
N ARG A 133 12.88 1.22 3.60
CA ARG A 133 13.96 1.73 4.47
C ARG A 133 14.05 3.25 4.41
N ALA A 134 13.88 3.85 3.23
CA ALA A 134 13.86 5.30 3.06
C ALA A 134 12.69 5.93 3.85
N LEU A 135 11.47 5.39 3.71
CA LEU A 135 10.28 5.85 4.45
C LEU A 135 10.43 5.76 5.97
N LEU A 136 11.02 4.68 6.47
CA LEU A 136 11.30 4.52 7.90
C LEU A 136 12.30 5.58 8.38
N ARG A 137 13.40 5.76 7.65
CA ARG A 137 14.43 6.75 8.00
C ARG A 137 13.91 8.19 7.94
N SER A 138 13.16 8.55 6.90
CA SER A 138 12.55 9.89 6.80
C SER A 138 11.53 10.16 7.89
N SER A 139 10.88 9.10 8.42
CA SER A 139 9.98 9.18 9.58
C SER A 139 10.71 9.17 10.93
N GLY A 140 12.05 9.30 10.95
CA GLY A 140 12.85 9.39 12.16
C GLY A 140 13.26 8.04 12.78
N VAL A 141 13.03 6.91 12.10
CA VAL A 141 13.49 5.60 12.54
C VAL A 141 14.99 5.47 12.27
N LYS A 142 15.80 5.79 13.28
CA LYS A 142 17.27 5.78 13.18
C LYS A 142 17.84 4.36 13.05
N LYS A 143 17.32 3.43 13.85
CA LYS A 143 17.73 2.03 13.86
C LYS A 143 16.57 1.17 13.35
N ILE A 144 16.77 0.51 12.21
CA ILE A 144 15.84 -0.47 11.65
C ILE A 144 16.38 -1.84 12.04
N GLU A 145 15.58 -2.63 12.75
CA GLU A 145 15.96 -3.97 13.19
C GLU A 145 16.03 -4.90 11.97
N VAL A 146 17.23 -5.41 11.72
CA VAL A 146 17.51 -6.25 10.55
C VAL A 146 17.01 -7.67 10.78
N GLU A 147 17.00 -8.15 12.02
CA GLU A 147 16.58 -9.50 12.36
C GLU A 147 15.13 -9.77 11.97
N GLU A 148 14.25 -8.78 12.15
CA GLU A 148 12.85 -8.86 11.69
C GLU A 148 12.76 -9.25 10.21
N LYS A 149 13.60 -8.68 9.34
CA LYS A 149 13.61 -9.02 7.91
C LYS A 149 13.93 -10.51 7.68
N HIS A 150 14.82 -11.08 8.48
CA HIS A 150 15.23 -12.47 8.40
C HIS A 150 14.12 -13.40 8.90
N GLU A 151 13.52 -13.09 10.04
CA GLU A 151 12.35 -13.80 10.58
C GLU A 151 11.18 -13.81 9.58
N LEU A 152 10.88 -12.65 8.99
CA LEU A 152 9.83 -12.52 7.98
C LEU A 152 10.15 -13.31 6.69
N ARG A 153 11.43 -13.47 6.35
CA ARG A 153 11.84 -14.34 5.24
C ARG A 153 11.59 -15.81 5.61
N ALA A 154 11.94 -16.23 6.81
CA ALA A 154 11.66 -17.58 7.28
C ALA A 154 10.15 -17.87 7.27
N ILE A 155 9.31 -16.93 7.70
CA ILE A 155 7.85 -17.08 7.62
C ILE A 155 7.35 -17.22 6.18
N ARG A 156 7.87 -16.44 5.22
CA ARG A 156 7.49 -16.59 3.81
C ARG A 156 7.87 -17.95 3.24
N VAL A 157 9.12 -18.39 3.45
CA VAL A 157 9.58 -19.71 3.01
C VAL A 157 8.73 -20.81 3.65
N SER A 158 8.49 -20.72 4.95
CA SER A 158 7.62 -21.67 5.65
C SER A 158 6.20 -21.70 5.07
N ARG A 159 5.66 -20.58 4.59
CA ARG A 159 4.35 -20.54 3.91
C ARG A 159 4.39 -21.15 2.51
N GLU A 160 5.53 -21.11 1.81
CA GLU A 160 5.68 -21.78 0.52
C GLU A 160 5.70 -23.31 0.70
N ASP A 161 6.28 -23.79 1.80
CA ASP A 161 6.36 -25.22 2.12
C ASP A 161 5.11 -25.76 2.84
N CYS A 162 4.34 -24.87 3.47
CA CYS A 162 3.20 -25.24 4.30
C CYS A 162 1.91 -25.19 3.48
N GLY A 163 1.30 -26.34 3.22
CA GLY A 163 0.02 -26.43 2.54
C GLY A 163 -0.41 -27.88 2.41
N CYS A 164 -1.50 -28.11 1.69
CA CYS A 164 -1.93 -29.44 1.31
C CYS A 164 -2.33 -29.44 -0.17
N ASP A 165 -2.11 -30.55 -0.86
CA ASP A 165 -2.52 -30.72 -2.26
C ASP A 165 -3.99 -31.21 -2.40
N CYS A 166 -4.81 -30.97 -1.36
CA CYS A 166 -6.22 -31.33 -1.36
C CYS A 166 -6.96 -30.54 -2.45
N ARG A 167 -7.63 -31.23 -3.39
CA ARG A 167 -8.22 -30.58 -4.58
C ARG A 167 -9.66 -30.06 -4.42
N MET A 168 -10.42 -30.59 -3.46
CA MET A 168 -11.86 -30.31 -3.32
C MET A 168 -12.24 -29.89 -1.90
N PHE A 169 -11.79 -30.65 -0.90
CA PHE A 169 -11.97 -30.34 0.51
C PHE A 169 -10.78 -30.86 1.32
N CYS A 170 -10.44 -30.18 2.42
CA CYS A 170 -9.48 -30.66 3.40
C CYS A 170 -10.20 -31.62 4.37
N ASP A 171 -9.97 -32.93 4.25
CA ASP A 171 -10.48 -33.91 5.23
C ASP A 171 -9.70 -33.77 6.55
N PRO A 172 -10.38 -33.63 7.70
CA PRO A 172 -9.71 -33.45 8.99
C PRO A 172 -8.72 -34.54 9.39
N GLU A 173 -8.91 -35.78 8.93
CA GLU A 173 -8.09 -36.95 9.32
C GLU A 173 -6.91 -37.21 8.37
N THR A 174 -6.97 -36.70 7.12
CA THR A 174 -5.94 -36.99 6.10
C THR A 174 -5.21 -35.75 5.58
N CYS A 175 -5.79 -34.56 5.74
CA CYS A 175 -5.15 -33.32 5.31
C CYS A 175 -3.92 -33.01 6.18
N ALA A 176 -2.76 -32.84 5.54
CA ALA A 176 -1.51 -32.48 6.21
C ALA A 176 -1.64 -31.22 7.10
N CYS A 177 -2.36 -30.19 6.63
CA CYS A 177 -2.61 -28.98 7.44
C CYS A 177 -3.46 -29.28 8.68
N SER A 178 -4.52 -30.07 8.54
CA SER A 178 -5.39 -30.45 9.65
C SER A 178 -4.65 -31.29 10.69
N ILE A 179 -3.89 -32.30 10.25
CA ILE A 179 -3.05 -33.14 11.11
C ILE A 179 -2.03 -32.29 11.86
N ALA A 180 -1.45 -31.28 11.19
CA ALA A 180 -0.54 -30.32 11.79
C ALA A 180 -1.22 -29.25 12.68
N GLY A 181 -2.56 -29.29 12.83
CA GLY A 181 -3.30 -28.37 13.68
C GLY A 181 -3.37 -26.94 13.16
N ILE A 182 -3.21 -26.74 11.86
CA ILE A 182 -3.21 -25.42 11.21
C ILE A 182 -4.30 -25.33 10.14
N LYS A 183 -4.75 -24.10 9.84
CA LYS A 183 -5.69 -23.89 8.73
C LYS A 183 -5.00 -24.10 7.38
N CYS A 184 -5.70 -24.76 6.45
CA CYS A 184 -5.31 -24.82 5.04
C CYS A 184 -5.14 -23.38 4.48
N GLN A 185 -4.18 -23.19 3.57
CA GLN A 185 -3.95 -21.92 2.88
C GLN A 185 -5.05 -21.59 1.88
#